data_AF-W6QCZ2-F1
#
_entry.id   AF-W6QCZ2-F1
#
_cell.length_a   1.000
_cell.length_b   1.000
_cell.length_c   1.000
_cell.angle_alpha   90.00
_cell.angle_beta   90.00
_cell.angle_gamma   90.00
#
_symmetry.space_group_name_H-M   'P 1'
#
loop_
_entity.id
_entity.type
_entity.pdbx_description
1 polymer ?
#
loop_
_entity_poly.entity_id
_entity_poly.type
_entity_poly.pdbx_seq_one_letter_code
_entity_poly.pdbx_strand_id
1 'polypeptide(L)'
;MLLRRHFLTILALLAVPTRVLSRKGGDGSSSDGDSGSSSGSSGSSDSDDTSSSTPSSGGLNCFDTHRLDFDDLQPSHYDRYNREPRRGHASAYSDWDGVFFKGSASFKYTIQTPPNNLTEGDIVSSSFITCPIGTQSMRMLGAAWVAAKAPTPAGPLNPITLGFKAWKSNVRVSDIDYSYSVCEDLDLMRLTTTVDWYNETSVEKAMDAVALNVTQAADNKNKILFDGVYDLKDWADSERSSMEPARYDNAGLSDQMISLPDSLCSEYSNLGKILIGWPTGTHINGSMTNETLELGFSGSTIAGFSHRYPWPDTDTKVNVTFEFTFAGSYDAANSSQVVLPGASSHNASLITFERATGSATATSLSLYSVLLSLLVSVGVIFV
;
A
#
# COMPACT_ATOMS: atom_id res chain seq x y z
N MET A 1 44.50 -12.31 -29.83
CA MET A 1 44.73 -12.20 -28.36
C MET A 1 44.39 -10.83 -27.75
N LEU A 2 43.88 -9.85 -28.49
CA LEU A 2 43.55 -8.51 -27.94
C LEU A 2 42.09 -8.34 -27.45
N LEU A 3 41.13 -9.18 -27.88
CA LEU A 3 39.74 -9.10 -27.41
C LEU A 3 39.51 -9.61 -25.99
N ARG A 4 40.42 -10.43 -25.44
CA ARG A 4 40.22 -11.08 -24.13
C ARG A 4 40.36 -10.09 -22.96
N ARG A 5 41.10 -8.99 -23.13
CA ARG A 5 41.30 -7.98 -22.09
C ARG A 5 40.08 -7.06 -21.91
N HIS A 6 39.35 -6.74 -22.99
CA HIS A 6 38.21 -5.83 -22.92
C HIS A 6 36.97 -6.49 -22.29
N PHE A 7 36.83 -7.80 -22.48
CA PHE A 7 35.73 -8.57 -21.88
C PHE A 7 35.89 -8.74 -20.36
N LEU A 8 37.14 -8.90 -19.87
CA LEU A 8 37.43 -9.00 -18.45
C LEU A 8 37.25 -7.65 -17.71
N THR A 9 37.51 -6.52 -18.35
CA THR A 9 37.27 -5.20 -17.76
C THR A 9 35.78 -4.86 -17.61
N ILE A 10 34.94 -5.31 -18.54
CA ILE A 10 33.48 -5.11 -18.46
C ILE A 10 32.89 -5.99 -17.35
N LEU A 11 33.34 -7.24 -17.22
CA LEU A 11 32.90 -8.12 -16.13
C LEU A 11 33.32 -7.62 -14.74
N ALA A 12 34.49 -6.97 -14.63
CA ALA A 12 34.96 -6.36 -13.39
C ALA A 12 34.19 -5.09 -13.00
N LEU A 13 33.65 -4.35 -13.96
CA LEU A 13 32.77 -3.18 -13.73
C LEU A 13 31.34 -3.59 -13.34
N LEU A 14 30.86 -4.75 -13.81
CA LEU A 14 29.56 -5.33 -13.43
C LEU A 14 29.59 -6.11 -12.10
N ALA A 15 30.78 -6.40 -11.57
CA ALA A 15 30.98 -7.09 -10.30
C ALA A 15 31.30 -6.15 -9.13
N VAL A 16 31.10 -4.83 -9.29
CA VAL A 16 31.20 -3.89 -8.16
C VAL A 16 29.88 -3.94 -7.40
N PRO A 17 29.81 -4.53 -6.19
CA PRO A 17 28.66 -4.32 -5.33
C PRO A 17 28.63 -2.83 -4.98
N THR A 18 27.54 -2.15 -5.31
CA THR A 18 27.21 -0.84 -4.73
C THR A 18 26.93 -1.05 -3.25
N ARG A 19 28.00 -1.21 -2.46
CA ARG A 19 27.97 -1.04 -1.01
C ARG A 19 27.68 0.43 -0.78
N VAL A 20 26.47 0.71 -0.30
CA VAL A 20 26.18 1.95 0.41
C VAL A 20 27.16 2.02 1.58
N LEU A 21 28.08 2.97 1.50
CA LEU A 21 29.00 3.34 2.57
C LEU A 21 28.16 3.89 3.73
N SER A 22 27.91 3.05 4.73
CA SER A 22 27.56 3.51 6.07
C SER A 22 28.76 4.28 6.60
N ARG A 23 28.66 5.61 6.61
CA ARG A 23 29.69 6.49 7.14
C ARG A 23 29.60 6.46 8.67
N LYS A 24 30.42 5.58 9.25
CA LYS A 24 30.82 5.60 10.65
C LYS A 24 31.57 6.91 10.94
N GLY A 25 30.95 7.78 11.73
CA GLY A 25 31.57 8.91 12.40
C GLY A 25 31.00 8.96 13.80
N GLY A 26 31.73 8.39 14.75
CA GLY A 26 31.56 8.70 16.16
C GLY A 26 32.80 9.46 16.58
N ASP A 27 32.62 10.56 17.29
CA ASP A 27 33.56 11.13 18.26
C ASP A 27 32.70 11.93 19.25
N GLY A 28 32.81 11.57 20.53
CA GLY A 28 32.04 12.18 21.61
C GLY A 28 32.67 13.44 22.15
N SER A 29 31.84 14.27 22.77
CA SER A 29 32.23 15.12 23.90
C SER A 29 31.00 15.40 24.75
N SER A 30 31.07 14.92 25.99
CA SER A 30 30.24 15.31 27.12
C SER A 30 30.52 16.75 27.53
N SER A 31 29.47 17.54 27.75
CA SER A 31 29.48 18.69 28.66
C SER A 31 28.05 19.09 29.02
N ASP A 32 27.73 18.93 30.30
CA ASP A 32 26.62 19.59 30.99
C ASP A 32 26.76 21.12 30.93
N GLY A 33 25.64 21.85 31.02
CA GLY A 33 25.67 23.30 31.27
C GLY A 33 24.39 24.04 30.91
N ASP A 34 23.68 24.48 31.93
CA ASP A 34 22.44 25.24 31.90
C ASP A 34 22.50 26.64 31.27
N SER A 35 21.32 27.10 30.85
CA SER A 35 20.82 28.49 30.89
C SER A 35 21.35 29.54 29.88
N GLY A 36 20.44 30.42 29.45
CA GLY A 36 20.80 31.79 29.09
C GLY A 36 20.24 32.33 27.78
N SER A 37 19.11 33.03 27.87
CA SER A 37 18.56 33.95 26.88
C SER A 37 19.60 34.99 26.42
N SER A 38 19.68 35.30 25.12
CA SER A 38 19.85 36.68 24.63
C SER A 38 19.76 36.80 23.10
N SER A 39 19.11 37.90 22.72
CA SER A 39 18.93 38.49 21.40
C SER A 39 20.22 38.99 20.76
N GLY A 40 20.30 38.94 19.42
CA GLY A 40 21.30 39.70 18.66
C GLY A 40 21.12 39.55 17.14
N SER A 41 20.48 40.54 16.52
CA SER A 41 20.29 40.67 15.08
C SER A 41 21.57 41.02 14.31
N SER A 42 21.57 40.64 13.02
CA SER A 42 22.00 41.38 11.82
C SER A 42 23.08 40.71 10.96
N GLY A 43 22.81 40.64 9.64
CA GLY A 43 23.86 40.70 8.62
C GLY A 43 23.78 39.69 7.47
N SER A 44 23.13 40.13 6.38
CA SER A 44 23.52 39.89 4.98
C SER A 44 23.00 38.67 4.22
N SER A 45 22.00 39.01 3.39
CA SER A 45 21.57 38.48 2.10
C SER A 45 22.62 37.77 1.22
N ASP A 46 22.22 36.66 0.61
CA ASP A 46 22.20 36.53 -0.85
C ASP A 46 21.02 35.65 -1.28
N SER A 47 20.32 36.17 -2.28
CA SER A 47 19.05 35.76 -2.86
C SER A 47 19.27 34.83 -4.04
N ASP A 48 18.48 33.75 -4.14
CA ASP A 48 17.99 33.25 -5.43
C ASP A 48 16.55 32.76 -5.24
N ASP A 49 15.64 33.57 -5.77
CA ASP A 49 14.20 33.38 -5.80
C ASP A 49 13.80 32.43 -6.94
N THR A 50 13.06 31.37 -6.60
CA THR A 50 11.99 30.86 -7.47
C THR A 50 10.75 30.65 -6.61
N SER A 51 9.93 31.70 -6.51
CA SER A 51 8.70 31.74 -5.75
C SER A 51 7.49 31.38 -6.62
N SER A 52 6.58 30.59 -6.06
CA SER A 52 5.16 30.69 -6.36
C SER A 52 4.33 30.37 -5.10
N SER A 53 4.18 31.42 -4.28
CA SER A 53 2.99 31.84 -3.52
C SER A 53 2.12 30.80 -2.82
N THR A 54 2.26 30.74 -1.50
CA THR A 54 1.23 30.37 -0.52
C THR A 54 0.19 31.49 -0.35
N PRO A 55 -1.08 31.16 -0.07
CA PRO A 55 -1.91 31.97 0.81
C PRO A 55 -1.92 31.36 2.22
N SER A 56 -1.62 32.20 3.20
CA SER A 56 -1.63 31.90 4.62
C SER A 56 -3.05 31.81 5.16
N SER A 57 -3.42 30.62 5.64
CA SER A 57 -4.49 30.42 6.62
C SER A 57 -3.93 29.52 7.73
N GLY A 58 -4.15 29.88 9.00
CA GLY A 58 -3.58 29.20 10.17
C GLY A 58 -4.01 27.73 10.31
N GLY A 59 -3.37 26.85 9.54
CA GLY A 59 -3.55 25.41 9.57
C GLY A 59 -2.28 24.72 10.04
N LEU A 60 -2.44 23.54 10.64
CA LEU A 60 -1.34 22.61 10.91
C LEU A 60 -0.48 22.47 9.64
N ASN A 61 0.77 22.92 9.68
CA ASN A 61 1.70 22.76 8.56
C ASN A 61 1.88 21.26 8.29
N CYS A 62 1.31 20.77 7.19
CA CYS A 62 1.60 19.42 6.71
C CYS A 62 2.99 19.41 6.07
N PHE A 63 3.86 18.49 6.50
CA PHE A 63 5.20 18.33 5.95
C PHE A 63 5.22 17.15 4.98
N ASP A 64 5.32 17.46 3.68
CA ASP A 64 5.36 16.44 2.65
C ASP A 64 6.80 15.99 2.36
N THR A 65 7.09 14.73 2.61
CA THR A 65 8.40 14.14 2.29
C THR A 65 8.39 13.43 0.93
N HIS A 66 7.23 13.27 0.31
CA HIS A 66 6.95 12.41 -0.84
C HIS A 66 7.41 10.95 -0.67
N ARG A 67 7.85 10.55 0.52
CA ARG A 67 8.49 9.26 0.78
C ARG A 67 7.43 8.21 1.07
N LEU A 68 7.55 7.07 0.40
CA LEU A 68 6.72 5.91 0.68
C LEU A 68 6.98 5.41 2.11
N ASP A 69 5.94 5.49 2.91
CA ASP A 69 5.85 4.87 4.23
C ASP A 69 5.18 3.49 4.12
N PHE A 70 5.55 2.54 4.98
CA PHE A 70 4.88 1.24 5.08
C PHE A 70 4.05 1.12 6.35
N ASP A 71 3.95 2.20 7.13
CA ASP A 71 3.48 2.04 8.49
C ASP A 71 2.00 1.67 8.60
N ASP A 72 1.22 2.13 7.64
CA ASP A 72 -0.22 1.95 7.44
C ASP A 72 -0.61 0.68 6.65
N LEU A 73 0.37 -0.13 6.21
CA LEU A 73 0.10 -1.42 5.56
C LEU A 73 -0.07 -2.56 6.56
N GLN A 74 0.29 -2.33 7.82
CA GLN A 74 0.34 -3.36 8.83
C GLN A 74 -0.74 -3.05 9.86
N PRO A 75 -1.66 -3.99 10.15
CA PRO A 75 -2.58 -3.79 11.28
C PRO A 75 -1.78 -3.54 12.56
N SER A 76 -2.23 -2.59 13.39
CA SER A 76 -1.48 -2.12 14.55
C SER A 76 -1.11 -3.22 15.55
N HIS A 77 -1.88 -4.31 15.65
CA HIS A 77 -1.50 -5.42 16.54
C HIS A 77 -0.18 -6.13 16.14
N TYR A 78 0.32 -5.91 14.92
CA TYR A 78 1.63 -6.38 14.48
C TYR A 78 2.78 -5.55 15.05
N ASP A 79 2.56 -4.30 15.47
CA ASP A 79 3.59 -3.36 15.91
C ASP A 79 4.48 -3.94 17.02
N ARG A 80 3.90 -4.71 17.95
CA ARG A 80 4.65 -5.33 19.04
C ARG A 80 5.59 -6.47 18.63
N TYR A 81 5.47 -6.95 17.39
CA TYR A 81 6.29 -8.04 16.86
C TYR A 81 7.38 -7.54 15.92
N ASN A 82 7.11 -6.47 15.18
CA ASN A 82 7.98 -5.96 14.13
C ASN A 82 8.48 -4.52 14.38
N ARG A 83 7.91 -3.77 15.34
CA ARG A 83 8.33 -2.40 15.71
C ARG A 83 8.79 -2.23 17.16
N GLU A 84 8.13 -2.83 18.13
CA GLU A 84 8.49 -2.75 19.56
C GLU A 84 9.17 -4.06 20.00
N PRO A 85 10.32 -4.05 20.70
CA PRO A 85 11.03 -2.94 21.33
C PRO A 85 12.17 -2.34 20.46
N ARG A 86 12.07 -2.39 19.13
CA ARG A 86 13.21 -2.39 18.20
C ARG A 86 13.31 -1.16 17.30
N ARG A 87 12.81 0.01 17.72
CA ARG A 87 13.13 1.30 17.05
C ARG A 87 14.65 1.43 16.89
N GLY A 88 15.17 1.21 15.67
CA GLY A 88 16.55 1.49 15.29
C GLY A 88 17.54 0.31 15.17
N HIS A 89 17.11 -0.96 15.15
CA HIS A 89 18.06 -2.09 15.00
C HIS A 89 17.88 -2.90 13.70
N ALA A 90 18.75 -2.66 12.72
CA ALA A 90 18.76 -3.33 11.39
C ALA A 90 19.03 -4.86 11.42
N SER A 91 19.23 -5.45 12.60
CA SER A 91 19.56 -6.87 12.78
C SER A 91 18.43 -7.69 13.41
N ALA A 92 17.30 -7.08 13.72
CA ALA A 92 16.27 -7.68 14.55
C ALA A 92 15.21 -8.36 13.70
N TYR A 93 15.35 -9.66 13.52
CA TYR A 93 14.41 -10.53 12.81
C TYR A 93 13.22 -10.90 13.71
N SER A 94 12.02 -10.92 13.14
CA SER A 94 10.81 -11.49 13.72
C SER A 94 10.15 -12.42 12.72
N ASP A 95 9.42 -13.44 13.18
CA ASP A 95 8.64 -14.31 12.28
C ASP A 95 7.42 -13.58 11.67
N TRP A 96 7.10 -12.38 12.15
CA TRP A 96 5.98 -11.54 11.71
C TRP A 96 6.38 -10.24 11.00
N ASP A 97 7.66 -10.09 10.62
CA ASP A 97 8.10 -8.93 9.83
C ASP A 97 7.40 -8.90 8.46
N GLY A 98 7.07 -10.07 7.91
CA GLY A 98 6.40 -10.23 6.64
C GLY A 98 7.28 -9.87 5.43
N VAL A 99 6.62 -9.72 4.29
CA VAL A 99 7.20 -9.51 2.97
C VAL A 99 6.51 -8.35 2.29
N PHE A 100 7.30 -7.44 1.72
CA PHE A 100 6.81 -6.28 1.00
C PHE A 100 6.87 -6.49 -0.51
N PHE A 101 5.86 -5.97 -1.20
CA PHE A 101 5.79 -5.93 -2.65
C PHE A 101 5.47 -4.51 -3.10
N LYS A 102 6.10 -4.08 -4.19
CA LYS A 102 5.88 -2.77 -4.81
C LYS A 102 5.55 -2.93 -6.27
N GLY A 103 4.68 -2.09 -6.79
CA GLY A 103 4.33 -2.19 -8.20
C GLY A 103 3.33 -1.18 -8.70
N SER A 104 2.72 -1.56 -9.81
CA SER A 104 1.71 -0.75 -10.47
C SER A 104 0.32 -1.32 -10.24
N ALA A 105 -0.64 -0.41 -10.17
CA ALA A 105 -2.05 -0.72 -10.05
C ALA A 105 -2.87 0.01 -11.12
N SER A 106 -4.03 -0.54 -11.42
CA SER A 106 -5.04 0.06 -12.28
C SER A 106 -6.39 -0.02 -11.60
N PHE A 107 -7.02 1.13 -11.40
CA PHE A 107 -8.38 1.23 -10.90
C PHE A 107 -9.32 1.62 -12.04
N LYS A 108 -10.31 0.80 -12.33
CA LYS A 108 -11.37 1.06 -13.31
C LYS A 108 -12.69 1.21 -12.59
N TYR A 109 -13.49 2.15 -13.03
CA TYR A 109 -14.80 2.38 -12.43
C TYR A 109 -15.83 2.92 -13.42
N THR A 110 -17.10 2.70 -13.13
CA THR A 110 -18.24 3.29 -13.83
C THR A 110 -19.17 3.93 -12.81
N ILE A 111 -19.63 5.14 -13.11
CA ILE A 111 -20.62 5.85 -12.30
C ILE A 111 -21.96 5.80 -13.05
N GLN A 112 -23.01 5.37 -12.37
CA GLN A 112 -24.37 5.38 -12.90
C GLN A 112 -25.23 6.40 -12.14
N THR A 113 -25.88 7.30 -12.88
CA THR A 113 -26.81 8.30 -12.37
C THR A 113 -28.14 8.26 -13.13
N PRO A 114 -29.29 8.42 -12.44
CA PRO A 114 -29.46 8.28 -10.99
C PRO A 114 -29.23 6.80 -10.55
N PRO A 115 -28.92 6.54 -9.27
CA PRO A 115 -28.77 5.17 -8.77
C PRO A 115 -30.07 4.39 -8.97
N ASN A 116 -29.97 3.20 -9.59
CA ASN A 116 -31.10 2.29 -9.74
C ASN A 116 -31.47 1.72 -8.35
N ASN A 117 -32.76 1.72 -7.99
CA ASN A 117 -33.32 1.15 -6.75
C ASN A 117 -32.85 1.80 -5.41
N LEU A 118 -33.10 3.09 -5.21
CA LEU A 118 -33.16 3.65 -3.85
C LEU A 118 -34.56 3.38 -3.25
N THR A 119 -34.72 2.22 -2.62
CA THR A 119 -35.88 1.90 -1.77
C THR A 119 -35.58 2.06 -0.28
N GLU A 120 -34.35 2.46 0.06
CA GLU A 120 -33.87 2.61 1.43
C GLU A 120 -34.12 4.04 1.91
N GLY A 121 -35.18 4.20 2.71
CA GLY A 121 -35.52 5.39 3.50
C GLY A 121 -35.49 6.73 2.76
N ASP A 122 -36.57 7.12 2.08
CA ASP A 122 -36.89 8.49 1.61
C ASP A 122 -35.78 9.32 0.88
N ILE A 123 -34.63 8.75 0.55
CA ILE A 123 -33.51 9.44 -0.10
C ILE A 123 -33.79 9.54 -1.60
N VAL A 124 -34.18 10.73 -2.06
CA VAL A 124 -34.38 11.02 -3.48
C VAL A 124 -33.06 11.51 -4.05
N SER A 125 -32.30 10.62 -4.70
CA SER A 125 -31.15 11.07 -5.50
C SER A 125 -31.62 12.03 -6.59
N SER A 126 -30.97 13.19 -6.68
CA SER A 126 -31.35 14.24 -7.60
C SER A 126 -31.20 13.80 -9.05
N SER A 127 -32.24 14.02 -9.85
CA SER A 127 -32.21 13.74 -11.30
C SER A 127 -31.29 14.67 -12.09
N PHE A 128 -30.66 15.66 -11.45
CA PHE A 128 -29.84 16.70 -12.08
C PHE A 128 -28.33 16.43 -11.98
N ILE A 129 -27.92 15.31 -11.39
CA ILE A 129 -26.51 14.96 -11.24
C ILE A 129 -25.92 14.59 -12.61
N THR A 130 -24.87 15.30 -12.98
CA THR A 130 -24.06 14.99 -14.16
C THR A 130 -22.74 14.38 -13.72
N CYS A 131 -22.43 13.18 -14.23
CA CYS A 131 -21.18 12.46 -13.99
C CYS A 131 -20.58 11.99 -15.34
N PRO A 132 -19.30 11.56 -15.38
CA PRO A 132 -18.68 11.05 -16.60
C PRO A 132 -19.38 9.76 -17.05
N ILE A 133 -19.66 9.67 -18.34
CA ILE A 133 -20.33 8.52 -18.94
C ILE A 133 -19.29 7.47 -19.35
N GLY A 134 -19.59 6.20 -19.09
CA GLY A 134 -18.76 5.06 -19.49
C GLY A 134 -17.63 4.77 -18.50
N THR A 135 -16.79 3.79 -18.87
CA THR A 135 -15.71 3.30 -18.01
C THR A 135 -14.58 4.31 -17.92
N GLN A 136 -14.25 4.70 -16.69
CA GLN A 136 -13.10 5.50 -16.35
C GLN A 136 -11.97 4.59 -15.85
N SER A 137 -10.72 5.05 -15.98
CA SER A 137 -9.56 4.31 -15.49
C SER A 137 -8.48 5.24 -14.94
N MET A 138 -7.82 4.82 -13.87
CA MET A 138 -6.73 5.53 -13.23
C MET A 138 -5.53 4.61 -13.10
N ARG A 139 -4.36 5.12 -13.51
CA ARG A 139 -3.09 4.48 -13.18
C ARG A 139 -2.69 4.84 -11.76
N MET A 140 -2.24 3.84 -11.02
CA MET A 140 -1.82 3.97 -9.63
C MET A 140 -0.47 3.27 -9.43
N LEU A 141 0.23 3.66 -8.38
CA LEU A 141 1.31 2.89 -7.79
C LEU A 141 0.80 2.28 -6.49
N GLY A 142 1.36 1.14 -6.09
CA GLY A 142 0.92 0.44 -4.90
C GLY A 142 2.03 -0.28 -4.17
N ALA A 143 1.80 -0.46 -2.88
CA ALA A 143 2.62 -1.27 -1.99
C ALA A 143 1.73 -2.26 -1.25
N ALA A 144 2.25 -3.45 -1.05
CA ALA A 144 1.59 -4.50 -0.29
C ALA A 144 2.55 -5.07 0.75
N TRP A 145 1.98 -5.57 1.82
CA TRP A 145 2.67 -6.32 2.86
C TRP A 145 1.89 -7.61 3.14
N VAL A 146 2.62 -8.72 3.27
CA VAL A 146 2.05 -10.04 3.58
C VAL A 146 2.84 -10.68 4.69
N ALA A 147 2.18 -11.15 5.74
CA ALA A 147 2.83 -11.86 6.84
C ALA A 147 2.02 -13.07 7.31
N ALA A 148 2.69 -13.95 8.07
CA ALA A 148 2.02 -14.99 8.83
C ALA A 148 1.09 -14.37 9.87
N LYS A 149 -0.01 -15.07 10.18
CA LYS A 149 -0.93 -14.66 11.25
C LYS A 149 -0.19 -14.42 12.58
N ALA A 150 -0.40 -13.24 13.16
CA ALA A 150 0.05 -12.92 14.51
C ALA A 150 -0.63 -13.83 15.56
N PRO A 151 0.07 -14.25 16.63
CA PRO A 151 -0.51 -15.15 17.63
C PRO A 151 -1.55 -14.46 18.52
N THR A 152 -1.58 -13.14 18.54
CA THR A 152 -2.46 -12.32 19.35
C THR A 152 -2.79 -11.02 18.59
N PRO A 153 -3.98 -10.43 18.77
CA PRO A 153 -5.13 -10.93 19.54
C PRO A 153 -5.78 -12.16 18.88
N ALA A 154 -6.63 -12.86 19.64
CA ALA A 154 -7.42 -13.94 19.09
C ALA A 154 -8.52 -13.38 18.17
N GLY A 155 -8.96 -14.18 17.19
CA GLY A 155 -10.02 -13.80 16.25
C GLY A 155 -9.68 -14.15 14.81
N PRO A 156 -8.55 -13.67 14.25
CA PRO A 156 -8.16 -13.99 12.88
C PRO A 156 -7.92 -15.50 12.69
N LEU A 157 -8.50 -16.04 11.64
CA LEU A 157 -8.42 -17.45 11.22
C LEU A 157 -7.57 -17.62 9.98
N ASN A 158 -7.48 -16.59 9.12
CA ASN A 158 -6.65 -16.60 7.93
C ASN A 158 -5.21 -17.02 8.22
N PRO A 159 -4.58 -17.83 7.34
CA PRO A 159 -3.18 -18.24 7.53
C PRO A 159 -2.20 -17.09 7.29
N ILE A 160 -2.61 -16.07 6.55
CA ILE A 160 -1.85 -14.86 6.25
C ILE A 160 -2.68 -13.61 6.50
N THR A 161 -2.01 -12.52 6.83
CA THR A 161 -2.58 -11.18 6.79
C THR A 161 -1.97 -10.44 5.61
N LEU A 162 -2.82 -9.79 4.82
CA LEU A 162 -2.42 -8.93 3.72
C LEU A 162 -2.86 -7.50 4.00
N GLY A 163 -1.93 -6.58 3.88
CA GLY A 163 -2.21 -5.15 3.82
C GLY A 163 -1.78 -4.58 2.49
N PHE A 164 -2.57 -3.64 1.99
CA PHE A 164 -2.38 -3.06 0.69
C PHE A 164 -2.72 -1.59 0.71
N LYS A 165 -1.92 -0.81 -0.02
CA LYS A 165 -2.28 0.56 -0.35
C LYS A 165 -1.88 0.94 -1.76
N ALA A 166 -2.67 1.80 -2.37
CA ALA A 166 -2.39 2.40 -3.66
C ALA A 166 -2.75 3.87 -3.68
N TRP A 167 -2.00 4.63 -4.46
CA TRP A 167 -2.21 6.06 -4.69
C TRP A 167 -2.09 6.38 -6.18
N LYS A 168 -2.86 7.37 -6.62
CA LYS A 168 -2.77 7.87 -7.99
C LYS A 168 -1.38 8.42 -8.23
N SER A 169 -0.70 7.91 -9.25
CA SER A 169 0.63 8.41 -9.60
C SER A 169 0.96 8.13 -11.05
N ASN A 170 1.60 9.12 -11.68
CA ASN A 170 2.17 9.00 -13.02
C ASN A 170 3.67 8.68 -13.00
N VAL A 171 4.28 8.60 -11.82
CA VAL A 171 5.70 8.29 -11.63
C VAL A 171 6.00 6.85 -12.08
N ARG A 172 7.26 6.56 -12.43
CA ARG A 172 7.69 5.19 -12.80
C ARG A 172 7.73 4.31 -11.56
N VAL A 173 7.52 3.00 -11.74
CA VAL A 173 7.62 2.03 -10.62
C VAL A 173 9.02 2.03 -10.00
N SER A 174 10.07 2.34 -10.78
CA SER A 174 11.44 2.46 -10.28
C SER A 174 11.63 3.58 -9.26
N ASP A 175 10.77 4.59 -9.28
CA ASP A 175 10.90 5.79 -8.46
C ASP A 175 9.78 5.84 -7.39
N ILE A 176 9.14 4.69 -7.12
CA ILE A 176 7.99 4.56 -6.23
C ILE A 176 8.27 5.05 -4.80
N ASP A 177 9.53 4.93 -4.34
CA ASP A 177 9.96 5.31 -2.99
C ASP A 177 9.80 6.79 -2.67
N TYR A 178 9.74 7.65 -3.70
CA TYR A 178 9.57 9.10 -3.58
C TYR A 178 8.33 9.60 -4.34
N SER A 179 7.32 8.74 -4.48
CA SER A 179 6.11 9.03 -5.27
C SER A 179 4.86 9.28 -4.43
N TYR A 180 4.98 9.25 -3.10
CA TYR A 180 3.85 9.22 -2.17
C TYR A 180 3.79 10.48 -1.30
N SER A 181 2.86 11.38 -1.62
CA SER A 181 2.58 12.58 -0.83
C SER A 181 1.68 12.28 0.37
N VAL A 182 2.08 12.73 1.57
CA VAL A 182 1.21 12.67 2.76
C VAL A 182 0.30 13.89 2.89
N CYS A 183 0.53 14.94 2.10
CA CYS A 183 -0.17 16.22 2.20
C CYS A 183 -1.14 16.50 1.05
N GLU A 184 -1.00 15.83 -0.08
CA GLU A 184 -2.00 15.85 -1.14
C GLU A 184 -3.16 14.94 -0.72
N ASP A 185 -4.34 15.56 -0.53
CA ASP A 185 -5.59 14.95 -0.07
C ASP A 185 -5.73 13.46 -0.45
N LEU A 186 -5.70 12.62 0.59
CA LEU A 186 -5.55 11.17 0.59
C LEU A 186 -6.47 10.43 -0.42
N ASP A 187 -6.04 10.36 -1.68
CA ASP A 187 -6.56 9.45 -2.71
C ASP A 187 -5.94 8.05 -2.50
N LEU A 188 -6.04 7.56 -1.26
CA LEU A 188 -5.47 6.32 -0.80
C LEU A 188 -6.52 5.22 -0.81
N MET A 189 -6.36 4.28 -1.73
CA MET A 189 -7.02 3.00 -1.59
C MET A 189 -6.23 2.19 -0.59
N ARG A 190 -6.79 1.92 0.59
CA ARG A 190 -6.20 1.04 1.60
C ARG A 190 -7.11 -0.15 1.83
N LEU A 191 -6.50 -1.32 2.04
CA LEU A 191 -7.21 -2.55 2.40
C LEU A 191 -6.32 -3.37 3.31
N THR A 192 -6.89 -3.85 4.40
CA THR A 192 -6.29 -4.93 5.18
C THR A 192 -7.27 -6.10 5.25
N THR A 193 -6.79 -7.31 5.04
CA THR A 193 -7.63 -8.52 5.16
C THR A 193 -7.99 -8.84 6.60
N THR A 194 -7.27 -8.24 7.55
CA THR A 194 -7.48 -8.33 8.99
C THR A 194 -7.60 -6.91 9.55
N VAL A 195 -8.62 -6.68 10.37
CA VAL A 195 -8.93 -5.37 10.97
C VAL A 195 -8.86 -5.45 12.49
N ASP A 196 -8.45 -4.34 13.09
CA ASP A 196 -8.25 -4.22 14.53
C ASP A 196 -9.48 -3.57 15.17
N TRP A 197 -9.78 -4.00 16.39
CA TRP A 197 -10.75 -3.35 17.25
C TRP A 197 -10.02 -2.74 18.44
N TYR A 198 -10.17 -1.42 18.58
CA TYR A 198 -9.46 -0.63 19.57
C TYR A 198 -10.36 -0.39 20.79
N ASN A 199 -9.75 -0.54 21.96
CA ASN A 199 -10.29 -0.02 23.21
C ASN A 199 -9.39 1.12 23.68
N GLU A 200 -9.89 2.35 23.68
CA GLU A 200 -9.32 3.67 24.07
C GLU A 200 -7.84 3.96 23.70
N THR A 201 -6.92 3.04 23.95
CA THR A 201 -5.47 3.13 23.73
C THR A 201 -4.81 1.87 23.18
N SER A 202 -5.52 0.73 23.03
CA SER A 202 -4.89 -0.54 22.62
C SER A 202 -5.80 -1.44 21.78
N VAL A 203 -5.21 -2.34 20.98
CA VAL A 203 -5.95 -3.34 20.21
C VAL A 203 -6.36 -4.50 21.13
N GLU A 204 -7.66 -4.69 21.34
CA GLU A 204 -8.20 -5.77 22.18
C GLU A 204 -8.55 -7.01 21.37
N LYS A 205 -9.07 -6.83 20.14
CA LYS A 205 -9.48 -7.91 19.23
C LYS A 205 -9.06 -7.59 17.81
N ALA A 206 -8.95 -8.63 17.00
CA ALA A 206 -8.82 -8.49 15.55
C ALA A 206 -9.75 -9.50 14.88
N MET A 207 -10.14 -9.24 13.64
CA MET A 207 -10.91 -10.19 12.85
C MET A 207 -10.51 -10.14 11.39
N ASP A 208 -10.84 -11.21 10.67
CA ASP A 208 -10.68 -11.22 9.22
C ASP A 208 -11.83 -10.45 8.57
N ALA A 209 -11.54 -9.27 8.03
CA ALA A 209 -12.46 -8.54 7.16
C ALA A 209 -12.64 -9.24 5.81
N VAL A 210 -11.71 -10.12 5.45
CA VAL A 210 -11.73 -10.92 4.23
C VAL A 210 -11.38 -12.34 4.61
N ALA A 211 -12.34 -13.26 4.60
CA ALA A 211 -12.05 -14.68 4.79
C ALA A 211 -11.36 -15.24 3.55
N LEU A 212 -10.07 -15.58 3.67
CA LEU A 212 -9.23 -16.03 2.55
C LEU A 212 -9.27 -17.56 2.43
N ASN A 213 -9.69 -18.04 1.27
CA ASN A 213 -9.47 -19.40 0.82
C ASN A 213 -8.16 -19.49 0.05
N VAL A 214 -7.13 -20.08 0.69
CA VAL A 214 -5.81 -20.25 0.08
C VAL A 214 -5.69 -21.64 -0.52
N THR A 215 -5.34 -21.70 -1.79
CA THR A 215 -5.13 -22.96 -2.54
C THR A 215 -3.81 -22.93 -3.30
N GLN A 216 -3.29 -24.10 -3.62
CA GLN A 216 -2.13 -24.22 -4.51
C GLN A 216 -2.57 -24.07 -5.97
N ALA A 217 -1.80 -23.32 -6.77
CA ALA A 217 -2.05 -23.23 -8.20
C ALA A 217 -1.80 -24.58 -8.89
N ALA A 218 -2.72 -25.01 -9.76
CA ALA A 218 -2.63 -26.30 -10.44
C ALA A 218 -1.49 -26.37 -11.47
N ASP A 219 -1.13 -25.22 -12.04
CA ASP A 219 -0.12 -25.05 -13.08
C ASP A 219 1.27 -24.70 -12.52
N ASN A 220 1.36 -24.25 -11.27
CA ASN A 220 2.62 -23.86 -10.65
C ASN A 220 2.65 -24.22 -9.16
N LYS A 221 3.46 -25.22 -8.82
CA LYS A 221 3.62 -25.68 -7.43
C LYS A 221 4.23 -24.63 -6.49
N ASN A 222 4.91 -23.61 -7.01
CA ASN A 222 5.50 -22.50 -6.25
C ASN A 222 4.62 -21.24 -6.34
N LYS A 223 3.32 -21.41 -6.57
CA LYS A 223 2.34 -20.35 -6.62
C LYS A 223 1.14 -20.76 -5.80
N ILE A 224 0.66 -19.83 -4.99
CA ILE A 224 -0.65 -19.95 -4.35
C ILE A 224 -1.65 -19.03 -5.03
N LEU A 225 -2.91 -19.40 -4.92
CA LEU A 225 -4.06 -18.60 -5.25
C LEU A 225 -4.81 -18.32 -3.94
N PHE A 226 -5.29 -17.10 -3.79
CA PHE A 226 -6.21 -16.77 -2.70
C PHE A 226 -7.44 -16.09 -3.27
N ASP A 227 -8.58 -16.43 -2.67
CA ASP A 227 -9.89 -15.93 -3.03
C ASP A 227 -10.67 -15.67 -1.75
N GLY A 228 -11.39 -14.57 -1.69
CA GLY A 228 -12.12 -14.17 -0.50
C GLY A 228 -13.17 -13.12 -0.83
N VAL A 229 -14.04 -12.90 0.16
CA VAL A 229 -15.09 -11.90 0.08
C VAL A 229 -14.96 -10.99 1.30
N TYR A 230 -14.97 -9.69 1.05
CA TYR A 230 -15.00 -8.70 2.11
C TYR A 230 -16.35 -8.77 2.83
N ASP A 231 -16.31 -9.01 4.13
CA ASP A 231 -17.50 -9.09 4.96
C ASP A 231 -17.20 -8.57 6.37
N LEU A 232 -17.85 -7.46 6.71
CA LEU A 232 -17.74 -6.81 8.02
C LEU A 232 -19.02 -6.97 8.85
N LYS A 233 -20.00 -7.78 8.41
CA LYS A 233 -21.33 -7.85 9.02
C LYS A 233 -21.32 -8.12 10.52
N ASP A 234 -20.38 -8.94 10.99
CA ASP A 234 -20.31 -9.34 12.41
C ASP A 234 -20.01 -8.13 13.32
N TRP A 235 -19.41 -7.07 12.76
CA TRP A 235 -19.04 -5.82 13.43
C TRP A 235 -19.69 -4.60 12.75
N ALA A 236 -20.79 -4.78 12.01
CA ALA A 236 -21.48 -3.67 11.32
C ALA A 236 -22.18 -2.74 12.33
N ASP A 237 -22.73 -3.28 13.41
CA ASP A 237 -23.48 -2.54 14.44
C ASP A 237 -22.63 -2.15 15.66
N SER A 238 -21.33 -2.46 15.67
CA SER A 238 -20.45 -2.21 16.81
C SER A 238 -19.64 -0.93 16.59
N GLU A 239 -19.70 0.01 17.53
CA GLU A 239 -18.77 1.15 17.56
C GLU A 239 -17.34 0.61 17.70
N ARG A 240 -16.58 0.64 16.59
CA ARG A 240 -15.25 0.02 16.51
C ARG A 240 -14.17 0.80 17.25
N SER A 241 -14.43 2.08 17.41
CA SER A 241 -13.64 3.06 18.13
C SER A 241 -14.51 4.29 18.38
N SER A 242 -14.31 4.99 19.49
CA SER A 242 -14.93 6.30 19.74
C SER A 242 -14.53 7.37 18.71
N MET A 243 -13.53 7.07 17.85
CA MET A 243 -13.05 7.95 16.79
C MET A 243 -13.62 7.61 15.40
N GLU A 244 -14.33 6.49 15.26
CA GLU A 244 -14.95 6.07 14.00
C GLU A 244 -16.47 5.94 14.16
N PRO A 245 -17.19 7.07 14.38
CA PRO A 245 -18.64 7.05 14.42
C PRO A 245 -19.15 6.56 13.07
N ALA A 246 -20.13 5.65 13.08
CA ALA A 246 -20.77 5.03 11.93
C ALA A 246 -20.92 6.00 10.75
N ARG A 247 -19.93 6.05 9.87
CA ARG A 247 -19.97 6.89 8.68
C ARG A 247 -20.33 5.99 7.51
N TYR A 248 -21.58 6.18 7.12
CA TYR A 248 -22.31 5.60 6.01
C TYR A 248 -22.87 4.21 6.30
N ASP A 249 -24.18 4.10 6.09
CA ASP A 249 -25.03 2.92 6.33
C ASP A 249 -24.60 1.63 5.63
N ASN A 250 -23.50 1.64 4.86
CA ASN A 250 -22.99 0.49 4.11
C ASN A 250 -21.49 0.64 3.71
N ALA A 251 -20.71 1.54 4.33
CA ALA A 251 -19.32 1.79 3.93
C ALA A 251 -18.32 1.19 4.92
N GLY A 252 -17.26 0.55 4.39
CA GLY A 252 -16.12 0.06 5.17
C GLY A 252 -15.39 1.16 5.96
N LEU A 253 -14.29 0.78 6.59
CA LEU A 253 -13.52 1.63 7.51
C LEU A 253 -13.10 2.97 6.88
N SER A 254 -13.11 4.04 7.68
CA SER A 254 -12.89 5.42 7.20
C SER A 254 -11.50 5.63 6.59
N ASP A 255 -10.50 4.96 7.15
CA ASP A 255 -9.12 4.92 6.69
C ASP A 255 -8.89 3.94 5.52
N GLN A 256 -9.92 3.20 5.11
CA GLN A 256 -9.90 2.26 3.99
C GLN A 256 -10.81 2.70 2.82
N MET A 257 -11.25 3.95 2.80
CA MET A 257 -12.08 4.50 1.72
C MET A 257 -11.26 4.85 0.48
N ILE A 258 -11.79 4.52 -0.69
CA ILE A 258 -11.28 4.95 -1.98
C ILE A 258 -11.92 6.30 -2.33
N SER A 259 -11.09 7.34 -2.43
CA SER A 259 -11.53 8.65 -2.92
C SER A 259 -11.36 8.74 -4.43
N LEU A 260 -12.43 9.07 -5.15
CA LEU A 260 -12.33 9.44 -6.55
C LEU A 260 -11.95 10.93 -6.70
N PRO A 261 -11.33 11.32 -7.83
CA PRO A 261 -10.98 12.71 -8.09
C PRO A 261 -12.11 13.72 -7.81
N ASP A 262 -11.75 14.89 -7.28
CA ASP A 262 -12.71 15.96 -6.99
C ASP A 262 -13.38 16.48 -8.27
N SER A 263 -14.60 17.02 -8.11
CA SER A 263 -15.38 17.62 -9.21
C SER A 263 -15.64 16.68 -10.40
N LEU A 264 -15.60 15.36 -10.18
CA LEU A 264 -16.02 14.37 -11.19
C LEU A 264 -17.49 14.50 -11.53
N CYS A 265 -18.33 14.73 -10.52
CA CYS A 265 -19.76 14.94 -10.69
C CYS A 265 -20.16 16.34 -10.21
N SER A 266 -21.27 16.84 -10.76
CA SER A 266 -21.82 18.14 -10.40
C SER A 266 -23.35 18.09 -10.32
N GLU A 267 -23.91 18.85 -9.39
CA GLU A 267 -25.35 19.02 -9.21
C GLU A 267 -25.65 20.47 -8.84
N TYR A 268 -26.01 21.30 -9.82
CA TYR A 268 -26.11 22.78 -9.72
C TYR A 268 -24.82 23.51 -9.30
N SER A 269 -23.96 22.87 -8.52
CA SER A 269 -22.63 23.26 -8.06
C SER A 269 -21.70 22.04 -8.07
N ASN A 270 -20.39 22.24 -7.93
CA ASN A 270 -19.43 21.14 -7.89
C ASN A 270 -19.60 20.35 -6.59
N LEU A 271 -19.91 19.06 -6.73
CA LEU A 271 -19.87 18.11 -5.62
C LEU A 271 -18.42 17.82 -5.23
N GLY A 272 -18.20 17.34 -4.01
CA GLY A 272 -16.89 16.91 -3.55
C GLY A 272 -16.39 15.63 -4.22
N LYS A 273 -15.36 15.02 -3.64
CA LYS A 273 -14.84 13.70 -4.04
C LYS A 273 -15.90 12.63 -3.80
N ILE A 274 -16.00 11.62 -4.66
CA ILE A 274 -16.82 10.44 -4.35
C ILE A 274 -16.05 9.56 -3.38
N LEU A 275 -16.66 9.19 -2.27
CA LEU A 275 -16.06 8.31 -1.26
C LEU A 275 -16.66 6.92 -1.37
N ILE A 276 -15.81 5.93 -1.66
CA ILE A 276 -16.18 4.53 -1.83
C ILE A 276 -15.53 3.74 -0.70
N GLY A 277 -16.30 3.37 0.32
CA GLY A 277 -15.85 2.34 1.27
C GLY A 277 -15.84 0.95 0.63
N TRP A 278 -15.31 -0.05 1.34
CA TRP A 278 -15.40 -1.44 0.92
C TRP A 278 -16.80 -2.01 1.18
N PRO A 279 -17.65 -2.25 0.15
CA PRO A 279 -18.95 -2.84 0.38
C PRO A 279 -18.80 -4.32 0.78
N THR A 280 -19.68 -4.79 1.68
CA THR A 280 -19.85 -6.22 1.92
C THR A 280 -20.15 -6.93 0.60
N GLY A 281 -19.46 -8.03 0.34
CA GLY A 281 -19.55 -8.73 -0.94
C GLY A 281 -18.48 -8.32 -1.96
N THR A 282 -17.59 -7.36 -1.65
CA THR A 282 -16.42 -7.09 -2.51
C THR A 282 -15.62 -8.37 -2.68
N HIS A 283 -15.44 -8.79 -3.93
CA HIS A 283 -14.65 -9.97 -4.26
C HIS A 283 -13.18 -9.60 -4.30
N ILE A 284 -12.36 -10.40 -3.63
CA ILE A 284 -10.92 -10.20 -3.49
C ILE A 284 -10.24 -11.50 -3.90
N ASN A 285 -9.40 -11.41 -4.92
CA ASN A 285 -8.62 -12.55 -5.39
C ASN A 285 -7.18 -12.14 -5.65
N GLY A 286 -6.34 -13.14 -5.84
CA GLY A 286 -4.96 -12.88 -6.20
C GLY A 286 -4.11 -14.11 -6.22
N SER A 287 -2.84 -13.87 -6.46
CA SER A 287 -1.85 -14.93 -6.51
C SER A 287 -0.51 -14.45 -5.98
N MET A 288 0.24 -15.37 -5.41
CA MET A 288 1.54 -15.06 -4.82
C MET A 288 2.56 -16.13 -5.15
N THR A 289 3.73 -15.67 -5.57
CA THR A 289 4.98 -16.43 -5.65
C THR A 289 5.98 -15.85 -4.65
N ASN A 290 7.21 -16.38 -4.61
CA ASN A 290 8.29 -15.76 -3.83
C ASN A 290 8.73 -14.39 -4.39
N GLU A 291 8.41 -14.07 -5.64
CA GLU A 291 8.87 -12.88 -6.35
C GLU A 291 7.75 -11.89 -6.68
N THR A 292 6.51 -12.36 -6.76
CA THR A 292 5.38 -11.59 -7.30
C THR A 292 4.14 -11.71 -6.42
N LEU A 293 3.39 -10.62 -6.34
CA LEU A 293 2.06 -10.57 -5.75
C LEU A 293 1.10 -9.92 -6.74
N GLU A 294 0.02 -10.61 -7.07
CA GLU A 294 -1.07 -10.10 -7.90
C GLU A 294 -2.33 -10.00 -7.04
N LEU A 295 -3.05 -8.88 -7.17
CA LEU A 295 -4.32 -8.64 -6.47
C LEU A 295 -5.38 -8.17 -7.46
N GLY A 296 -6.59 -8.70 -7.30
CA GLY A 296 -7.80 -8.27 -7.98
C GLY A 296 -8.88 -7.96 -6.95
N PHE A 297 -9.52 -6.79 -7.10
CA PHE A 297 -10.68 -6.43 -6.30
C PHE A 297 -11.83 -6.01 -7.22
N SER A 298 -13.05 -6.45 -6.94
CA SER A 298 -14.21 -6.00 -7.70
C SER A 298 -15.46 -5.92 -6.83
N GLY A 299 -16.31 -4.94 -7.13
CA GLY A 299 -17.52 -4.70 -6.36
C GLY A 299 -18.40 -3.62 -6.96
N SER A 300 -19.56 -3.44 -6.33
CA SER A 300 -20.47 -2.35 -6.64
C SER A 300 -21.07 -1.82 -5.35
N THR A 301 -21.23 -0.51 -5.25
CA THR A 301 -21.81 0.14 -4.07
C THR A 301 -22.54 1.43 -4.43
N ILE A 302 -23.33 1.91 -3.47
CA ILE A 302 -23.92 3.24 -3.48
C ILE A 302 -22.94 4.15 -2.72
N ALA A 303 -22.32 5.09 -3.43
CA ALA A 303 -21.32 6.00 -2.88
C ALA A 303 -21.89 7.41 -2.69
N GLY A 304 -21.44 8.08 -1.62
CA GLY A 304 -21.73 9.49 -1.34
C GLY A 304 -20.58 10.41 -1.74
N PHE A 305 -20.76 11.71 -1.51
CA PHE A 305 -19.77 12.74 -1.78
C PHE A 305 -19.12 13.25 -0.50
N SER A 306 -17.83 13.60 -0.57
CA SER A 306 -17.08 14.20 0.52
C SER A 306 -17.61 15.60 0.82
N HIS A 307 -17.61 15.96 2.10
CA HIS A 307 -18.03 17.26 2.56
C HIS A 307 -17.12 18.38 2.08
N ARG A 308 -17.66 19.38 1.39
CA ARG A 308 -16.89 20.58 0.99
C ARG A 308 -17.06 21.75 1.98
N TYR A 309 -18.13 21.78 2.77
CA TYR A 309 -18.52 22.90 3.65
C TYR A 309 -19.41 22.42 4.81
N PRO A 310 -19.42 23.06 6.00
CA PRO A 310 -20.03 22.56 7.26
C PRO A 310 -21.57 22.39 7.30
N TRP A 311 -22.27 22.34 6.17
CA TRP A 311 -23.74 22.25 6.06
C TRP A 311 -24.20 20.82 5.73
N PRO A 312 -25.39 20.37 6.17
CA PRO A 312 -25.77 18.95 6.20
C PRO A 312 -25.69 18.25 4.84
N ASP A 313 -25.49 16.93 4.91
CA ASP A 313 -25.25 16.00 3.80
C ASP A 313 -26.03 16.34 2.54
N THR A 314 -25.35 16.29 1.39
CA THR A 314 -26.07 16.11 0.14
C THR A 314 -26.61 14.68 0.14
N ASP A 315 -27.93 14.51 0.19
CA ASP A 315 -28.63 13.22 -0.01
C ASP A 315 -28.31 12.57 -1.38
N THR A 316 -27.56 13.30 -2.22
CA THR A 316 -26.97 12.90 -3.48
C THR A 316 -26.06 11.69 -3.34
N LYS A 317 -26.51 10.57 -3.93
CA LYS A 317 -25.76 9.31 -4.02
C LYS A 317 -25.64 8.84 -5.46
N VAL A 318 -24.58 8.09 -5.76
CA VAL A 318 -24.32 7.50 -7.07
C VAL A 318 -23.99 6.01 -6.96
N ASN A 319 -24.36 5.23 -7.98
CA ASN A 319 -23.92 3.84 -8.07
C ASN A 319 -22.53 3.77 -8.69
N VAL A 320 -21.59 3.15 -7.98
CA VAL A 320 -20.24 2.93 -8.48
C VAL A 320 -19.97 1.45 -8.57
N THR A 321 -19.59 0.99 -9.75
CA THR A 321 -19.01 -0.34 -9.96
C THR A 321 -17.53 -0.15 -10.21
N PHE A 322 -16.68 -0.95 -9.57
CA PHE A 322 -15.24 -0.82 -9.64
C PHE A 322 -14.54 -2.16 -9.83
N GLU A 323 -13.38 -2.09 -10.48
CA GLU A 323 -12.43 -3.18 -10.65
C GLU A 323 -11.04 -2.62 -10.41
N PHE A 324 -10.25 -3.32 -9.60
CA PHE A 324 -8.89 -2.98 -9.31
C PHE A 324 -7.98 -4.14 -9.61
N THR A 325 -6.81 -3.84 -10.16
CA THR A 325 -5.74 -4.82 -10.37
C THR A 325 -4.42 -4.25 -9.89
N PHE A 326 -3.61 -5.08 -9.24
CA PHE A 326 -2.26 -4.76 -8.83
C PHE A 326 -1.31 -5.89 -9.20
N ALA A 327 -0.13 -5.50 -9.68
CA ALA A 327 0.98 -6.41 -9.92
C ALA A 327 2.22 -5.83 -9.22
N GLY A 328 2.65 -6.53 -8.18
CA GLY A 328 3.80 -6.19 -7.33
C GLY A 328 4.96 -7.15 -7.52
N SER A 329 6.16 -6.61 -7.37
CA SER A 329 7.41 -7.38 -7.29
C SER A 329 7.99 -7.29 -5.88
N TYR A 330 8.66 -8.35 -5.46
CA TYR A 330 9.31 -8.46 -4.16
C TYR A 330 10.26 -7.30 -3.91
N ASP A 331 10.10 -6.64 -2.77
CA ASP A 331 10.94 -5.54 -2.35
C ASP A 331 12.00 -6.01 -1.34
N ALA A 332 13.18 -6.30 -1.86
CA ALA A 332 14.32 -6.74 -1.06
C ALA A 332 14.85 -5.67 -0.10
N ALA A 333 14.57 -4.39 -0.33
CA ALA A 333 15.08 -3.30 0.51
C ALA A 333 14.29 -3.20 1.83
N ASN A 334 13.00 -3.54 1.82
CA ASN A 334 12.13 -3.46 3.00
C ASN A 334 11.73 -4.82 3.57
N SER A 335 12.00 -5.92 2.86
CA SER A 335 11.68 -7.27 3.34
C SER A 335 12.85 -7.92 4.07
N SER A 336 12.64 -8.34 5.31
CA SER A 336 13.58 -9.20 6.08
C SER A 336 13.32 -10.70 5.87
N GLN A 337 12.18 -11.04 5.25
CA GLN A 337 11.72 -12.39 4.97
C GLN A 337 11.50 -12.61 3.47
N VAL A 338 11.44 -13.88 3.08
CA VAL A 338 10.92 -14.35 1.79
C VAL A 338 9.73 -15.25 2.05
N VAL A 339 8.77 -15.24 1.13
CA VAL A 339 7.64 -16.16 1.17
C VAL A 339 7.96 -17.42 0.36
N LEU A 340 7.67 -18.58 0.94
CA LEU A 340 7.70 -19.87 0.27
C LEU A 340 6.26 -20.36 0.08
N PRO A 341 5.69 -20.19 -1.12
CA PRO A 341 4.34 -20.64 -1.41
C PRO A 341 4.28 -22.08 -1.96
N GLY A 342 3.17 -22.76 -1.69
CA GLY A 342 2.74 -24.00 -2.33
C GLY A 342 3.47 -25.27 -1.84
N ALA A 343 4.15 -25.98 -2.74
CA ALA A 343 4.88 -27.20 -2.39
C ALA A 343 6.26 -26.88 -1.81
N SER A 344 6.70 -25.63 -1.93
CA SER A 344 7.93 -25.15 -1.33
C SER A 344 7.77 -24.77 0.14
N SER A 345 6.54 -24.52 0.60
CA SER A 345 6.28 -24.42 2.04
C SER A 345 6.39 -25.79 2.70
N HIS A 346 6.92 -25.82 3.92
CA HIS A 346 7.06 -27.06 4.68
C HIS A 346 5.72 -27.82 4.69
N ASN A 347 5.76 -29.09 4.29
CA ASN A 347 4.67 -30.03 3.88
C ASN A 347 3.28 -29.97 4.58
N ALA A 348 3.06 -29.17 5.62
CA ALA A 348 1.80 -28.99 6.34
C ALA A 348 1.13 -27.61 6.13
N SER A 349 1.81 -26.60 5.60
CA SER A 349 1.19 -25.31 5.24
C SER A 349 1.40 -24.98 3.77
N LEU A 350 0.42 -24.30 3.15
CA LEU A 350 0.52 -23.82 1.76
C LEU A 350 1.37 -22.54 1.63
N ILE A 351 1.76 -21.95 2.76
CA ILE A 351 2.56 -20.74 2.84
C ILE A 351 3.46 -20.86 4.07
N THR A 352 4.75 -20.57 3.91
CA THR A 352 5.69 -20.32 5.00
C THR A 352 6.51 -19.08 4.73
N PHE A 353 7.03 -18.50 5.80
CA PHE A 353 7.92 -17.35 5.74
C PHE A 353 9.28 -17.76 6.28
N GLU A 354 10.33 -17.39 5.56
CA GLU A 354 11.71 -17.67 5.97
C GLU A 354 12.53 -16.39 5.97
N ARG A 355 13.55 -16.34 6.83
CA ARG A 355 14.49 -15.23 6.83
C ARG A 355 15.17 -15.11 5.46
N ALA A 356 15.19 -13.89 4.92
CA ALA A 356 15.94 -13.59 3.71
C ALA A 356 17.44 -13.78 3.98
N THR A 357 17.98 -14.93 3.59
CA THR A 357 19.43 -15.16 3.52
C THR A 357 19.90 -14.76 2.13
N GLY A 358 21.13 -14.24 1.99
CA GLY A 358 21.65 -13.68 0.73
C GLY A 358 21.67 -14.63 -0.49
N SER A 359 21.30 -15.91 -0.32
CA SER A 359 21.10 -16.90 -1.37
C SER A 359 19.65 -17.09 -1.82
N ALA A 360 18.66 -16.65 -1.04
CA ALA A 360 17.24 -16.91 -1.31
C ALA A 360 16.61 -15.95 -2.34
N THR A 361 17.23 -14.80 -2.60
CA THR A 361 16.68 -13.72 -3.43
C THR A 361 17.24 -13.64 -4.85
N ALA A 362 18.11 -14.57 -5.27
CA ALA A 362 18.93 -14.38 -6.48
C ALA A 362 19.05 -15.59 -7.42
N THR A 363 18.07 -16.51 -7.46
CA THR A 363 18.25 -17.76 -8.22
C THR A 363 17.58 -17.82 -9.60
N SER A 364 16.66 -16.92 -9.97
CA SER A 364 15.96 -17.01 -11.27
C SER A 364 16.44 -15.97 -12.30
N LEU A 365 16.43 -14.68 -11.97
CA LEU A 365 16.76 -13.57 -12.88
C LEU A 365 18.25 -13.49 -13.22
N SER A 366 19.13 -13.80 -12.26
CA SER A 366 20.58 -13.83 -12.46
C SER A 366 20.98 -14.97 -13.40
N LEU A 367 20.43 -16.18 -13.20
CA LEU A 367 20.75 -17.34 -14.02
C LEU A 367 20.25 -17.19 -15.45
N TYR A 368 19.03 -16.66 -15.67
CA TYR A 368 18.50 -16.44 -17.02
C TYR A 368 19.27 -15.36 -17.76
N SER A 369 19.63 -14.26 -17.10
CA SER A 369 20.40 -13.16 -17.71
C SER A 369 21.84 -13.59 -18.00
N VAL A 370 22.45 -14.38 -17.11
CA VAL A 370 23.77 -14.97 -17.32
C VAL A 370 23.73 -15.99 -18.46
N LEU A 371 22.75 -16.89 -18.52
CA LEU A 371 22.58 -17.85 -19.63
C LEU A 371 22.32 -17.14 -20.97
N LEU A 372 21.50 -16.09 -20.98
CA LEU A 372 21.23 -15.32 -22.18
C LEU A 372 22.49 -14.58 -22.65
N SER A 373 23.26 -13.99 -21.73
CA SER A 373 24.55 -13.37 -22.06
C SER A 373 25.59 -14.38 -22.54
N LEU A 374 25.59 -15.60 -22.01
CA LEU A 374 26.48 -16.69 -22.44
C LEU A 374 26.10 -17.19 -23.83
N LEU A 375 24.80 -17.34 -24.12
CA LEU A 375 24.30 -17.76 -25.42
C LEU A 375 24.58 -16.72 -26.52
N VAL A 376 24.40 -15.44 -26.22
CA VAL A 376 24.72 -14.35 -27.15
C VAL A 376 26.23 -14.25 -27.38
N SER A 377 27.06 -14.43 -26.35
CA SER A 377 28.52 -14.39 -26.51
C SER A 377 29.10 -15.61 -27.23
N VAL A 378 28.50 -16.81 -27.09
CA VAL A 378 28.90 -17.99 -27.88
C VAL A 378 28.40 -17.88 -29.32
N GLY A 379 27.21 -17.34 -29.57
CA GLY A 379 26.66 -17.14 -30.92
C GLY A 379 27.50 -16.18 -31.78
N VAL A 380 28.12 -15.17 -31.17
CA VAL A 380 29.00 -14.20 -31.86
C VAL A 380 30.40 -14.76 -32.14
N ILE A 381 30.80 -15.88 -31.52
CA ILE A 381 32.10 -16.54 -31.76
C ILE A 381 32.06 -17.50 -32.97
N PHE A 382 30.86 -17.88 -33.43
CA PHE A 382 30.67 -18.87 -34.50
C PHE A 382 30.07 -18.30 -35.82
N VAL A 383 30.06 -16.97 -36.00
CA VAL A 383 29.71 -16.32 -37.28
C VAL A 383 30.93 -15.69 -37.92
#